data_AF-A0A9J6G8Q0-F1
#
_entry.id   AF-A0A9J6G8Q0-F1
#
_cell.length_a   1.000
_cell.length_b   1.000
_cell.length_c   1.000
_cell.angle_alpha   90.00
_cell.angle_beta   90.00
_cell.angle_gamma   90.00
#
_symmetry.space_group_name_H-M   'P 1'
#
loop_
_entity.id
_entity.type
_entity.pdbx_description
1 polymer ?
#
loop_
_entity_poly.entity_id
_entity_poly.type
_entity_poly.pdbx_seq_one_letter_code
_entity_poly.pdbx_strand_id
1 'polypeptide(L)' 'MIDESTDITSSKHLCVVARVFESEKASDAFFDLVRVEDASADGLYKAVVSVFEKAAMPYEEN' A
#
# COMPACT_ATOMS: atom_id res chain seq x y z
N MET A 1 -14.41 -15.03 25.96
CA MET A 1 -14.28 -13.60 25.64
C MET A 1 -12.95 -13.46 24.91
N ILE A 2 -12.99 -13.45 23.58
CA ILE A 2 -11.78 -13.23 22.77
C ILE A 2 -11.62 -11.72 22.72
N ASP A 3 -10.67 -11.22 23.50
CA ASP A 3 -10.22 -9.84 23.42
C ASP A 3 -9.13 -9.79 22.35
N GLU A 4 -9.53 -9.49 21.12
CA GLU A 4 -8.61 -9.04 20.08
C GLU A 4 -8.56 -7.51 20.21
N SER A 5 -7.94 -7.04 21.29
CA SER A 5 -7.63 -5.63 21.48
C SER A 5 -6.60 -5.24 20.42
N THR A 6 -7.11 -4.91 19.23
CA THR A 6 -6.31 -4.20 18.23
C THR A 6 -6.02 -2.85 18.85
N ASP A 7 -4.75 -2.62 19.20
CA ASP A 7 -4.25 -1.34 19.67
C ASP A 7 -4.78 -0.21 18.77
N ILE A 8 -5.78 0.52 19.26
CA ILE A 8 -6.38 1.70 18.61
C ILE A 8 -5.31 2.78 18.37
N THR A 9 -4.22 2.71 19.13
CA THR A 9 -3.06 3.59 19.07
C THR A 9 -1.91 3.11 18.17
N SER A 10 -2.02 1.93 17.55
CA SER A 10 -0.97 1.44 16.66
C SER A 10 -1.02 2.18 15.31
N SER A 11 0.00 3.01 15.02
CA SER A 11 0.17 3.59 13.69
C SER A 11 0.56 2.48 12.71
N LYS A 12 -0.35 2.12 11.80
CA LYS A 12 -0.10 1.12 10.77
C LYS A 12 0.56 1.79 9.56
N HIS A 13 1.42 1.06 8.87
CA HIS A 13 2.11 1.54 7.67
C HIS A 13 1.99 0.48 6.58
N LEU A 14 1.71 0.93 5.35
CA LEU A 14 1.68 0.14 4.14
C LEU A 14 2.96 0.44 3.34
N CYS A 15 3.83 -0.56 3.21
CA CYS A 15 5.01 -0.48 2.37
C CYS A 15 4.63 -0.89 0.94
N VAL A 16 4.89 -0.01 -0.02
CA VAL A 16 4.65 -0.25 -1.44
C VAL A 16 6.00 -0.49 -2.12
N VAL A 17 6.12 -1.63 -2.77
CA VAL A 17 7.30 -2.03 -3.53
C VAL A 17 6.88 -2.24 -4.97
N ALA A 18 7.55 -1.57 -5.90
CA ALA A 18 7.36 -1.77 -7.32
C ALA A 18 8.29 -2.89 -7.79
N ARG A 19 7.72 -3.91 -8.43
CA ARG A 19 8.48 -4.94 -9.15
C ARG A 19 8.41 -4.66 -10.63
N VAL A 20 9.56 -4.49 -11.26
CA VAL A 20 9.69 -4.31 -12.71
C VAL A 20 10.34 -5.55 -13.30
N PHE A 21 9.82 -6.03 -14.43
CA PHE A 21 10.44 -7.09 -15.19
C PHE A 21 10.92 -6.54 -16.53
N GLU A 22 12.23 -6.50 -16.71
CA GLU A 22 12.89 -5.99 -17.90
C GLU A 22 14.09 -6.87 -18.25
N SER A 23 14.29 -7.15 -19.54
CA SER A 23 15.44 -7.92 -20.04
C SER A 23 15.66 -9.25 -19.30
N GLU A 24 14.59 -10.03 -19.12
CA GLU A 24 14.60 -11.32 -18.42
C GLU A 24 14.98 -11.26 -16.93
N LYS A 25 14.97 -10.06 -16.33
CA LYS A 25 15.29 -9.85 -14.92
C LYS A 25 14.16 -9.14 -14.20
N ALA A 26 13.81 -9.64 -13.02
CA ALA A 26 12.95 -8.95 -12.08
C ALA A 26 13.80 -8.10 -11.14
N SER A 27 13.41 -6.84 -10.94
CA SER A 27 13.99 -5.95 -9.94
C SER A 27 12.89 -5.38 -9.04
N ASP A 28 13.18 -5.29 -7.75
CA ASP A 28 12.30 -4.69 -6.76
C ASP A 28 12.86 -3.33 -6.35
N ALA A 29 12.01 -2.31 -6.35
CA ALA A 29 12.33 -0.97 -5.91
C ALA A 29 11.34 -0.51 -4.84
N PHE A 30 11.85 0.10 -3.78
CA PHE A 30 11.00 0.80 -2.82
C PHE A 30 10.27 1.93 -3.55
N PHE A 31 8.93 1.94 -3.43
CA PHE A 31 8.10 2.94 -4.09
C PHE A 31 7.63 4.00 -3.10
N ASP A 32 6.94 3.59 -2.04
CA ASP A 32 6.44 4.50 -1.01
C ASP A 32 6.17 3.77 0.33
N LEU A 33 6.07 4.53 1.41
CA LEU A 33 5.63 4.07 2.73
C LEU A 33 4.48 4.94 3.21
N VAL A 34 3.27 4.40 3.15
CA VAL A 34 2.05 5.14 3.46
C VAL A 34 1.60 4.81 4.87
N ARG A 35 1.37 5.83 5.69
CA ARG A 35 0.69 5.64 6.98
C ARG A 35 -0.79 5.35 6.73
N VAL A 36 -1.32 4.29 7.32
CA VAL A 36 -2.74 3.90 7.21
C VAL A 36 -3.39 3.95 8.59
N GLU A 37 -4.55 4.59 8.68
CA GLU A 37 -5.31 4.74 9.93
C GLU A 37 -6.07 3.45 10.27
N ASP A 38 -6.57 2.77 9.24
CA ASP A 38 -7.15 1.45 9.34
C ASP A 38 -6.52 0.52 8.29
N ALA A 39 -6.45 -0.77 8.62
CA ALA A 39 -5.97 -1.81 7.71
C ALA A 39 -7.12 -2.67 7.16
N SER A 40 -8.32 -2.08 7.06
CA SER A 40 -9.42 -2.73 6.37
C SER A 40 -9.13 -2.81 4.87
N ALA A 41 -9.85 -3.67 4.14
CA ALA A 41 -9.69 -3.75 2.69
C ALA A 41 -9.94 -2.40 1.99
N ASP A 42 -10.92 -1.62 2.46
CA ASP A 42 -11.25 -0.30 1.93
C ASP A 42 -10.15 0.73 2.26
N GLY A 43 -9.64 0.75 3.49
CA GLY A 43 -8.53 1.63 3.89
C GLY A 43 -7.25 1.35 3.13
N LEU A 44 -6.91 0.07 2.91
CA LEU A 44 -5.77 -0.33 2.10
C LEU A 44 -5.96 0.03 0.62
N TYR A 45 -7.15 -0.19 0.06
CA TYR A 45 -7.46 0.19 -1.31
C TYR A 45 -7.26 1.70 -1.53
N LYS A 46 -7.84 2.53 -0.67
CA LYS A 46 -7.68 3.98 -0.71
C LYS A 46 -6.22 4.42 -0.58
N ALA A 47 -5.48 3.78 0.32
CA ALA A 47 -4.06 4.04 0.49
C ALA A 47 -3.26 3.74 -0.80
N VAL A 48 -3.52 2.62 -1.46
CA VAL A 48 -2.89 2.24 -2.73
C VAL A 48 -3.28 3.21 -3.86
N VAL A 49 -4.57 3.56 -3.99
CA VAL A 49 -5.04 4.55 -4.97
C VAL A 49 -4.29 5.88 -4.80
N SER A 50 -4.17 6.36 -3.56
CA SER A 50 -3.48 7.62 -3.27
C SER A 50 -2.00 7.61 -3.69
N VAL A 51 -1.35 6.45 -3.69
CA VAL A 51 0.04 6.28 -4.11
C VAL A 51 0.18 6.49 -5.62
N PHE A 52 -0.74 5.92 -6.39
CA PHE A 52 -0.78 6.10 -7.85
C PHE A 52 -1.17 7.52 -8.25
N GLU A 53 -2.16 8.13 -7.58
CA GLU A 53 -2.56 9.51 -7.83
C GLU A 53 -1.42 10.51 -7.55
N LYS A 54 -0.70 10.35 -6.43
CA LYS A 54 0.48 11.18 -6.11
C LYS A 54 1.59 11.05 -7.15
N ALA A 55 1.74 9.87 -7.73
CA ALA A 55 2.69 9.62 -8.82
C ALA A 55 2.19 10.10 -10.19
N ALA A 56 0.98 10.69 -10.27
CA ALA A 56 0.29 11.02 -11.52
C ALA A 56 0.18 9.83 -12.49
N MET A 57 0.06 8.62 -11.93
CA MET A 57 -0.08 7.38 -12.67
C MET A 57 -1.56 6.98 -12.67
N PRO A 58 -2.23 6.95 -13.85
CA PRO A 58 -3.59 6.42 -13.92
C PRO A 58 -3.59 4.93 -13.57
N TYR A 59 -4.47 4.52 -12.64
CA TYR A 59 -4.63 3.12 -12.22
C TYR A 59 -5.93 2.49 -12.73
N GLU A 60 -6.87 3.30 -13.27
CA GLU A 60 -8.10 2.84 -13.92
C GLU A 60 -7.92 2.68 -15.43
N GLU A 61 -7.09 1.72 -15.86
CA GLU A 61 -7.21 1.06 -17.17
C GLU A 61 -6.61 -0.35 -17.02
N ASN A 62 -7.43 -1.33 -16.63
CA ASN A 62 -7.11 -2.76 -16.74
C ASN A 62 -8.38 -3.56 -17.03
#